data_AF-A0A7Y7Y871-F1
#
_entry.id   AF-A0A7Y7Y871-F1
#
_cell.length_a   1.000
_cell.length_b   1.000
_cell.length_c   1.000
_cell.angle_alpha   90.00
_cell.angle_beta   90.00
_cell.angle_gamma   90.00
#
_symmetry.space_group_name_H-M   'P 1'
#
loop_
_entity.id
_entity.type
_entity.pdbx_description
1 polymer ?
#
loop_
_entity_poly.entity_id
_entity_poly.type
_entity_poly.pdbx_seq_one_letter_code
_entity_poly.pdbx_strand_id
1 'polypeptide(L)'
;MHIERPMAVSATSAPEDFPASALEQHLNQSADAALPSDPGFEAFYQRLAALFGAGEKELLRFIGSYRSSDEGPLDYRTVSAQMKVVGQALSRLKDEGLEGSAADKELRGVMARLFGTSLFISQYLQEIFNPVLDEDSREKADW
;
A
#
# COMPACT_ATOMS: atom_id res chain seq x y z
N MET A 1 -28.82 7.88 68.30
CA MET A 1 -27.80 8.27 67.30
C MET A 1 -26.59 7.38 67.55
N HIS A 2 -26.43 6.33 66.74
CA HIS A 2 -25.36 5.34 66.85
C HIS A 2 -24.24 5.68 65.86
N ILE A 3 -22.99 5.62 66.34
CA ILE A 3 -21.76 5.88 65.58
C ILE A 3 -21.21 4.52 65.14
N GLU A 4 -21.17 4.27 63.83
CA GLU A 4 -20.55 3.06 63.26
C GLU A 4 -19.04 3.18 63.09
N ARG A 5 -18.38 2.04 63.29
CA ARG A 5 -16.95 1.76 63.12
C ARG A 5 -16.69 1.11 61.75
N PRO A 6 -15.44 1.07 61.26
CA PRO A 6 -15.11 1.01 59.83
C PRO A 6 -15.07 -0.43 59.27
N MET A 7 -15.45 -0.59 58.00
CA MET A 7 -15.20 -1.81 57.20
C MET A 7 -13.99 -1.62 56.27
N ALA A 8 -13.20 -2.69 56.20
CA ALA A 8 -11.90 -2.81 55.57
C ALA A 8 -11.92 -2.71 54.04
N VAL A 9 -10.87 -2.11 53.50
CA VAL A 9 -10.51 -2.14 52.08
C VAL A 9 -9.95 -3.52 51.76
N SER A 10 -10.64 -4.30 50.94
CA SER A 10 -10.08 -5.48 50.29
C SER A 10 -9.48 -5.08 48.94
N ALA A 11 -8.16 -5.24 48.85
CA ALA A 11 -7.41 -5.14 47.61
C ALA A 11 -7.89 -6.20 46.62
N THR A 12 -8.31 -5.77 45.43
CA THR A 12 -8.46 -6.65 44.26
C THR A 12 -7.10 -6.78 43.61
N SER A 13 -6.49 -7.95 43.77
CA SER A 13 -5.35 -8.39 42.97
C SER A 13 -5.89 -8.88 41.63
N ALA A 14 -5.54 -8.19 40.53
CA ALA A 14 -5.70 -8.71 39.19
C ALA A 14 -4.48 -9.59 38.84
N PRO A 15 -4.67 -10.79 38.27
CA PRO A 15 -3.64 -11.42 37.46
C PRO A 15 -3.83 -10.97 36.00
N GLU A 16 -2.86 -10.23 35.48
CA GLU A 16 -2.66 -10.04 34.04
C GLU A 16 -2.12 -11.34 33.46
N ASP A 17 -2.96 -12.08 32.75
CA ASP A 17 -2.53 -13.18 31.87
C ASP A 17 -2.99 -12.79 30.45
N PHE A 18 -2.13 -12.06 29.75
CA PHE A 18 -2.29 -11.82 28.32
C PHE A 18 -1.73 -13.03 27.58
N PRO A 19 -2.56 -13.91 26.98
CA PRO A 19 -2.03 -15.10 26.34
C PRO A 19 -1.28 -14.68 25.07
N ALA A 20 0.03 -14.94 25.05
CA ALA A 20 0.91 -14.72 23.89
C ALA A 20 0.35 -15.36 22.60
N SER A 21 -0.46 -16.41 22.73
CA SER A 21 -1.14 -17.07 21.60
C SER A 21 -2.12 -16.18 20.84
N ALA A 22 -2.66 -15.11 21.46
CA ALA A 22 -3.51 -14.15 20.77
C ALA A 22 -2.71 -13.24 19.81
N LEU A 23 -1.46 -12.92 20.15
CA LEU A 23 -0.54 -12.16 19.29
C LEU A 23 -0.07 -13.04 18.12
N GLU A 24 0.24 -14.31 18.39
CA GLU A 24 0.63 -15.28 17.36
C GLU A 24 -0.53 -15.59 16.39
N GLN A 25 -1.77 -15.72 16.88
CA GLN A 25 -2.94 -15.88 16.03
C GLN A 25 -3.19 -14.65 15.14
N HIS A 26 -2.98 -13.43 15.66
CA HIS A 26 -3.13 -12.21 14.88
C HIS A 26 -2.05 -12.08 13.79
N LEU A 27 -0.80 -12.44 14.12
CA LEU A 27 0.30 -12.46 13.15
C LEU A 27 0.11 -13.53 12.07
N ASN A 28 -0.45 -14.69 12.42
CA ASN A 28 -0.70 -15.78 11.49
C ASN A 28 -1.97 -15.57 10.62
N GLN A 29 -2.99 -14.87 11.12
CA GLN A 29 -4.13 -14.41 10.30
C GLN A 29 -3.76 -13.33 9.29
N SER A 30 -2.76 -12.51 9.61
CA SER A 30 -2.29 -11.44 8.73
C SER A 30 -1.45 -11.95 7.55
N ALA A 31 -1.02 -13.22 7.58
CA ALA A 31 -0.15 -13.81 6.56
C ALA A 31 -0.89 -14.69 5.53
N ASP A 32 -2.06 -15.25 5.87
CA ASP A 32 -2.72 -16.29 5.04
C ASP A 32 -4.21 -16.00 4.72
N ALA A 33 -4.75 -14.86 5.16
CA ALA A 33 -6.04 -14.41 4.65
C ALA A 33 -5.81 -13.75 3.29
N ALA A 34 -6.02 -14.49 2.20
CA ALA A 34 -6.29 -13.89 0.89
C ALA A 34 -7.32 -12.78 1.12
N LEU A 35 -6.86 -11.51 1.04
CA LEU A 35 -7.72 -10.37 1.35
C LEU A 35 -8.97 -10.52 0.48
N PRO A 36 -10.18 -10.53 1.06
CA PRO A 36 -11.39 -10.56 0.27
C PRO A 36 -11.29 -9.42 -0.74
N SER A 37 -11.36 -9.75 -2.02
CA SER A 37 -11.26 -8.80 -3.10
C SER A 37 -12.30 -7.72 -2.85
N ASP A 38 -11.87 -6.49 -2.63
CA ASP A 38 -12.77 -5.34 -2.60
C ASP A 38 -13.61 -5.41 -3.89
N PRO A 39 -14.95 -5.29 -3.85
CA PRO A 39 -15.78 -5.35 -5.05
C PRO A 39 -15.33 -4.39 -6.15
N GLY A 40 -14.64 -3.29 -5.81
CA GLY A 40 -13.99 -2.41 -6.79
C GLY A 40 -12.78 -3.03 -7.49
N PHE A 41 -11.97 -3.83 -6.78
CA PHE A 41 -10.80 -4.49 -7.35
C PHE A 41 -11.18 -5.59 -8.35
N GLU A 42 -12.23 -6.36 -8.09
CA GLU A 42 -12.63 -7.46 -8.99
C GLU A 42 -13.01 -6.93 -10.38
N ALA A 43 -13.80 -5.85 -10.43
CA ALA A 43 -14.15 -5.20 -11.69
C ALA A 43 -12.93 -4.60 -12.41
N PHE A 44 -11.97 -4.07 -11.66
CA PHE A 44 -10.69 -3.62 -12.19
C PHE A 44 -9.90 -4.78 -12.80
N TYR A 45 -9.72 -5.86 -12.04
CA TYR A 45 -8.92 -7.01 -12.44
C TYR A 45 -9.48 -7.69 -13.69
N GLN A 46 -10.79 -7.86 -13.79
CA GLN A 46 -11.41 -8.44 -14.99
C GLN A 46 -11.16 -7.61 -16.25
N ARG A 47 -11.26 -6.28 -16.16
CA ARG A 47 -10.96 -5.38 -17.29
C ARG A 47 -9.46 -5.34 -17.61
N LEU A 48 -8.62 -5.40 -16.59
CA LEU A 48 -7.17 -5.50 -16.75
C LEU A 48 -6.78 -6.81 -17.45
N ALA A 49 -7.36 -7.94 -17.04
CA ALA A 49 -7.06 -9.25 -17.57
C ALA A 49 -7.45 -9.40 -19.04
N ALA A 50 -8.52 -8.73 -19.46
CA ALA A 50 -8.90 -8.65 -20.88
C ALA A 50 -7.87 -7.93 -21.76
N LEU A 51 -6.92 -7.19 -21.16
CA LEU A 51 -5.84 -6.48 -21.84
C LEU A 51 -4.49 -7.20 -21.77
N PHE A 52 -4.38 -8.34 -21.09
CA PHE A 52 -3.12 -9.09 -21.05
C PHE A 52 -2.66 -9.50 -22.45
N GLY A 53 -1.37 -9.33 -22.72
CA GLY A 53 -0.79 -9.52 -24.06
C GLY A 53 -0.89 -8.29 -24.97
N ALA A 54 -1.57 -7.21 -24.55
CA ALA A 54 -1.52 -5.92 -25.25
C ALA A 54 -0.22 -5.15 -24.98
N GLY A 55 0.60 -5.62 -24.04
CA GLY A 55 1.88 -5.02 -23.67
C GLY A 55 1.80 -3.99 -22.55
N GLU A 56 2.96 -3.75 -21.93
CA GLU A 56 3.10 -2.92 -20.71
C GLU A 56 2.55 -1.50 -20.87
N LYS A 57 2.70 -0.89 -22.05
CA LYS A 57 2.26 0.49 -22.32
C LYS A 57 0.73 0.63 -22.27
N GLU A 58 0.02 -0.37 -22.77
CA GLU A 58 -1.45 -0.38 -22.77
C GLU A 58 -1.99 -0.63 -21.37
N LEU A 59 -1.38 -1.57 -20.63
CA LEU A 59 -1.70 -1.80 -19.22
C LEU A 59 -1.46 -0.56 -18.37
N LEU A 60 -0.31 0.11 -18.53
CA LEU A 60 0.01 1.34 -17.81
C LEU A 60 -0.99 2.46 -18.13
N ARG A 61 -1.40 2.61 -19.41
CA ARG A 61 -2.42 3.58 -19.79
C ARG A 61 -3.76 3.26 -19.13
N PHE A 62 -4.20 2.00 -19.21
CA PHE A 62 -5.45 1.55 -18.61
C PHE A 62 -5.49 1.84 -17.11
N ILE A 63 -4.44 1.48 -16.38
CA ILE A 63 -4.32 1.73 -14.94
C ILE A 63 -4.41 3.23 -14.64
N GLY A 64 -3.69 4.05 -15.40
CA GLY A 64 -3.66 5.50 -15.23
C GLY A 64 -4.98 6.20 -15.59
N SER A 65 -5.81 5.59 -16.43
CA SER A 65 -7.11 6.13 -16.86
C SER A 65 -8.30 5.39 -16.24
N TYR A 66 -8.07 4.46 -15.32
CA TYR A 66 -9.14 3.60 -14.81
C TYR A 66 -10.13 4.40 -13.97
N ARG A 67 -11.41 4.16 -14.27
CA ARG A 67 -12.56 4.66 -13.52
C ARG A 67 -13.62 3.57 -13.42
N SER A 68 -14.05 3.29 -12.20
CA SER A 68 -15.12 2.34 -11.91
C SER A 68 -16.47 2.90 -12.38
N SER A 69 -16.64 4.22 -12.30
CA SER A 69 -17.79 4.96 -12.83
C SER A 69 -17.36 5.89 -13.96
N ASP A 70 -18.12 5.94 -15.05
CA ASP A 70 -17.74 6.69 -16.25
C ASP A 70 -17.64 8.21 -16.03
N GLU A 71 -18.42 8.74 -15.09
CA GLU A 71 -18.41 10.17 -14.72
C GLU A 71 -17.61 10.43 -13.42
N GLY A 72 -16.96 9.41 -12.87
CA GLY A 72 -16.20 9.49 -11.62
C GLY A 72 -14.76 9.99 -11.78
N PRO A 73 -14.10 10.38 -10.67
CA PRO A 73 -12.66 10.61 -10.67
C PRO A 73 -11.91 9.31 -11.00
N LEU A 74 -10.64 9.45 -11.42
CA LEU A 74 -9.73 8.31 -11.54
C LEU A 74 -9.57 7.61 -10.19
N ASP A 75 -9.76 6.30 -10.16
CA ASP A 75 -9.66 5.51 -8.92
C ASP A 75 -8.19 5.44 -8.43
N TYR A 76 -7.25 5.34 -9.37
CA TYR A 76 -5.81 5.25 -9.09
C TYR A 76 -5.08 6.51 -9.56
N ARG A 77 -5.42 7.65 -8.93
CA ARG A 77 -4.89 8.97 -9.32
C ARG A 77 -3.38 9.13 -9.07
N THR A 78 -2.81 8.46 -8.08
CA THR A 78 -1.40 8.61 -7.69
C THR A 78 -0.58 7.40 -8.09
N VAL A 79 0.73 7.60 -8.33
CA VAL A 79 1.67 6.50 -8.61
C VAL A 79 1.63 5.45 -7.50
N SER A 80 1.54 5.88 -6.23
CA SER A 80 1.42 4.95 -5.09
C SER A 80 0.13 4.12 -5.13
N ALA A 81 -1.01 4.73 -5.50
CA ALA A 81 -2.27 3.99 -5.65
C ALA A 81 -2.20 2.99 -6.83
N GLN A 82 -1.56 3.39 -7.93
CA GLN A 82 -1.33 2.52 -9.09
C GLN A 82 -0.41 1.34 -8.74
N MET A 83 0.68 1.58 -8.01
CA MET A 83 1.55 0.50 -7.52
C MET A 83 0.81 -0.46 -6.59
N LYS A 84 -0.05 0.07 -5.71
CA LYS A 84 -0.85 -0.77 -4.79
C LYS A 84 -1.78 -1.71 -5.56
N VAL A 85 -2.52 -1.19 -6.54
CA VAL A 85 -3.45 -2.03 -7.32
C VAL A 85 -2.72 -3.02 -8.22
N VAL A 86 -1.57 -2.63 -8.79
CA VAL A 86 -0.71 -3.56 -9.56
C VAL A 86 -0.17 -4.67 -8.67
N GLY A 87 0.26 -4.35 -7.45
CA GLY A 87 0.68 -5.36 -6.47
C GLY A 87 -0.44 -6.34 -6.11
N GLN A 88 -1.67 -5.84 -5.97
CA GLN A 88 -2.85 -6.69 -5.74
C GLN A 88 -3.15 -7.60 -6.95
N ALA A 89 -3.02 -7.09 -8.18
CA ALA A 89 -3.16 -7.90 -9.40
C ALA A 89 -2.07 -8.99 -9.54
N LEU A 90 -0.82 -8.68 -9.16
CA LEU A 90 0.26 -9.67 -9.09
C LEU A 90 -0.03 -10.75 -8.04
N SER A 91 -0.54 -10.37 -6.87
CA SER A 91 -0.97 -11.35 -5.87
C SER A 91 -2.09 -12.24 -6.40
N ARG A 92 -3.08 -11.66 -7.10
CA ARG A 92 -4.17 -12.41 -7.71
C ARG A 92 -3.68 -13.42 -8.76
N LEU A 93 -2.73 -13.03 -9.62
CA LEU A 93 -2.11 -13.96 -10.58
C LEU A 93 -1.37 -15.11 -9.89
N LYS A 94 -0.67 -14.83 -8.79
CA LYS A 94 -0.01 -15.86 -7.98
C LYS A 94 -1.04 -16.84 -7.41
N ASP A 95 -2.14 -16.34 -6.86
CA ASP A 95 -3.22 -17.16 -6.29
C ASP A 95 -3.95 -18.00 -7.36
N GLU A 96 -3.96 -17.52 -8.62
CA GLU A 96 -4.48 -18.25 -9.79
C GLU A 96 -3.47 -19.27 -10.36
N GLY A 97 -2.26 -19.37 -9.81
CA GLY A 97 -1.19 -20.24 -10.32
C GLY A 97 -0.57 -19.75 -11.63
N LEU A 98 -0.72 -18.46 -11.95
CA LEU A 98 -0.22 -17.81 -13.17
C LEU A 98 1.09 -17.04 -12.94
N GLU A 99 1.80 -17.31 -11.85
CA GLU A 99 3.13 -16.75 -11.60
C GLU A 99 4.10 -17.17 -12.71
N GLY A 100 4.92 -16.23 -13.21
CA GLY A 100 5.87 -16.45 -14.30
C GLY A 100 5.25 -16.50 -15.70
N SER A 101 3.92 -16.39 -15.81
CA SER A 101 3.22 -16.26 -17.09
C SER A 101 3.60 -14.98 -17.84
N ALA A 102 3.19 -14.87 -19.11
CA ALA A 102 3.37 -13.64 -19.87
C ALA A 102 2.66 -12.45 -19.21
N ALA A 103 1.45 -12.66 -18.67
CA ALA A 103 0.69 -11.64 -17.95
C ALA A 103 1.40 -11.18 -16.67
N ASP A 104 1.94 -12.11 -15.88
CA ASP A 104 2.73 -11.79 -14.67
C ASP A 104 3.97 -10.96 -15.04
N LYS A 105 4.69 -11.34 -16.10
CA LYS A 105 5.86 -10.58 -16.59
C LYS A 105 5.50 -9.17 -17.04
N GLU A 106 4.41 -9.00 -17.79
CA GLU A 106 3.93 -7.68 -18.21
C GLU A 106 3.58 -6.80 -17.00
N LEU A 107 2.85 -7.35 -16.02
CA LEU A 107 2.50 -6.65 -14.79
C LEU A 107 3.74 -6.28 -13.94
N ARG A 108 4.76 -7.14 -13.90
CA ARG A 108 6.05 -6.82 -13.27
C ARG A 108 6.78 -5.68 -14.00
N GLY A 109 6.71 -5.64 -15.33
CA GLY A 109 7.24 -4.53 -16.13
C GLY A 109 6.54 -3.21 -15.82
N VAL A 110 5.20 -3.23 -15.73
CA VAL A 110 4.39 -2.09 -15.28
C VAL A 110 4.80 -1.63 -13.87
N MET A 111 4.93 -2.58 -12.93
CA MET A 111 5.35 -2.29 -11.55
C MET A 111 6.74 -1.63 -11.51
N ALA A 112 7.71 -2.15 -12.27
CA ALA A 112 9.05 -1.57 -12.35
C ALA A 112 9.04 -0.13 -12.90
N ARG A 113 8.19 0.16 -13.89
CA ARG A 113 8.06 1.50 -14.46
C ARG A 113 7.40 2.50 -13.51
N LEU A 114 6.38 2.06 -12.79
CA LEU A 114 5.75 2.86 -11.73
C LEU A 114 6.74 3.15 -10.60
N PHE A 115 7.48 2.13 -10.16
CA PHE A 115 8.52 2.30 -9.15
C PHE A 115 9.61 3.28 -9.58
N GLY A 116 10.12 3.17 -10.81
CA GLY A 116 11.08 4.12 -11.37
C GLY A 116 10.55 5.56 -11.39
N THR A 117 9.27 5.74 -11.69
CA THR A 117 8.60 7.04 -11.64
C THR A 117 8.51 7.57 -10.21
N SER A 118 8.18 6.72 -9.23
CA SER A 118 8.15 7.09 -7.81
C SER A 118 9.53 7.54 -7.31
N LEU A 119 10.60 6.85 -7.71
CA LEU A 119 11.98 7.24 -7.37
C LEU A 119 12.36 8.59 -7.99
N PHE A 120 12.04 8.80 -9.27
CA PHE A 120 12.31 10.07 -9.94
C PHE A 120 11.62 11.25 -9.24
N ILE A 121 10.33 11.11 -8.90
CA ILE A 121 9.58 12.14 -8.17
C ILE A 121 10.23 12.39 -6.80
N SER A 122 10.63 11.34 -6.09
CA SER A 122 11.25 11.46 -4.77
C SER A 122 12.59 12.18 -4.83
N GLN A 123 13.43 11.84 -5.81
CA GLN A 123 14.72 12.51 -6.04
C GLN A 123 14.52 13.99 -6.39
N TYR A 124 13.59 14.30 -7.29
CA TYR A 124 13.29 15.66 -7.69
C TYR A 124 12.82 16.52 -6.50
N LEU A 125 11.96 15.97 -5.64
CA LEU A 125 11.53 16.64 -4.42
C LEU A 125 12.70 16.86 -3.45
N GLN A 126 13.59 15.87 -3.30
CA GLN A 126 14.77 16.01 -2.45
C GLN A 126 15.69 17.14 -2.95
N GLU A 127 15.90 17.28 -4.26
CA GLU A 127 16.71 18.35 -4.84
C GLU A 127 16.11 19.75 -4.59
N ILE A 128 14.78 19.88 -4.62
CA ILE A 128 14.09 21.15 -4.34
C ILE A 128 14.13 21.52 -2.86
N PHE A 129 13.88 20.56 -1.97
CA PHE A 129 13.73 20.81 -0.54
C PHE A 129 15.04 20.73 0.25
N ASN A 130 16.05 20.08 -0.31
CA ASN A 130 17.41 20.05 0.22
C ASN A 130 18.39 20.37 -0.91
N PRO A 131 18.34 21.59 -1.47
CA PRO A 131 19.38 22.01 -2.40
C PRO A 131 20.69 21.88 -1.64
N VAL A 132 21.72 21.29 -2.25
CA VAL A 132 23.10 21.41 -1.76
C VAL A 132 23.41 22.90 -1.81
N LEU A 133 23.06 23.62 -0.75
CA LEU A 133 23.56 24.93 -0.46
C LEU A 133 25.02 24.66 -0.19
N ASP A 134 25.83 24.86 -1.21
CA ASP A 134 27.26 25.00 -1.05
C ASP A 134 27.43 26.06 0.05
N GLU A 135 27.71 25.61 1.27
CA GLU A 135 27.78 26.45 2.46
C GLU A 135 28.84 27.55 2.24
N ASP A 136 29.78 27.30 1.31
CA ASP A 136 30.82 28.20 0.81
C ASP A 136 30.32 29.30 -0.17
N SER A 137 29.14 29.16 -0.79
CA SER A 137 28.64 30.15 -1.76
C SER A 137 27.97 31.37 -1.12
N ARG A 138 27.63 31.31 0.17
CA ARG A 138 27.01 32.45 0.89
C ARG A 138 28.04 33.44 1.42
N GLU A 139 29.28 33.00 1.63
CA GLU A 139 30.36 33.86 2.16
C GLU A 139 31.17 34.58 1.07
N LYS A 140 30.88 34.30 -0.21
CA LYS A 140 31.56 34.87 -1.39
C LYS A 140 30.63 35.64 -2.34
N ALA A 141 29.37 35.83 -1.96
CA ALA A 141 28.42 36.62 -2.72
C ALA A 141 28.70 38.12 -2.56
N ASP A 142 29.62 38.65 -3.36
CA ASP A 142 29.80 40.09 -3.59
C ASP A 142 28.97 40.48 -4.82
N TRP A 143 27.64 40.56 -4.64
CA TRP A 143 26.68 41.07 -5.63
C TRP A 143 25.52 41.80 -4.96
#